data_AF-A0A2A8BXN2-F1
#
_entry.id   AF-A0A2A8BXN2-F1
#
_cell.length_a   1.000
_cell.length_b   1.000
_cell.length_c   1.000
_cell.angle_alpha   90.00
_cell.angle_beta   90.00
_cell.angle_gamma   90.00
#
_symmetry.space_group_name_H-M   'P 1'
#
loop_
_entity.id
_entity.type
_entity.pdbx_description
1 polymer ?
#
loop_
_entity_poly.entity_id
_entity_poly.type
_entity_poly.pdbx_seq_one_letter_code
_entity_poly.pdbx_strand_id
1 'polypeptide(L)'
;LNEYLFEHQYLDVQMKRIQAKIGLLTHRQYRLNQKLTSYKTYIPSAVFGSKKLFRSQFTTREFVRNHDKWKTFFSRARNKQLILSGRKDAKHGNFVFQYVPETKGLWMTTSSGKTLMFPAVTFPYGQEVIEKVITTQLQCKNKKKHGKPIAWSLEDYGAYYIVKCLVDVPENPQTNYSKSDGVIGVDCNLEHFAWANVTKDG
;
A
#
# COMPACT_ATOMS: atom_id res chain seq x y z
N LEU A 1 5.49 3.46 66.80
CA LEU A 1 5.34 3.74 65.36
C LEU A 1 4.42 4.97 65.26
N ASN A 2 4.78 6.03 64.54
CA ASN A 2 3.96 7.24 64.49
C ASN A 2 2.73 6.97 63.60
N GLU A 3 1.54 6.92 64.20
CA GLU A 3 0.27 6.57 63.53
C GLU A 3 -0.02 7.50 62.35
N TYR A 4 0.27 8.79 62.49
CA TYR A 4 0.10 9.78 61.43
C TYR A 4 0.97 9.49 60.18
N LEU A 5 2.21 9.03 60.39
CA LEU A 5 3.11 8.67 59.28
C LEU A 5 2.62 7.41 58.56
N PHE A 6 2.07 6.44 59.29
CA PHE A 6 1.49 5.24 58.69
C PHE A 6 0.25 5.55 57.85
N GLU A 7 -0.66 6.39 58.36
CA GLU A 7 -1.85 6.83 57.63
C GLU A 7 -1.48 7.52 56.30
N HIS A 8 -0.57 8.49 56.35
CA HIS A 8 -0.27 9.29 55.17
C HIS A 8 0.62 8.58 54.14
N GLN A 9 1.62 7.82 54.60
CA GLN A 9 2.56 7.16 53.68
C GLN A 9 2.02 5.84 53.13
N TYR A 10 1.17 5.14 53.89
CA TYR A 10 0.65 3.84 53.50
C TYR A 10 -0.83 3.90 53.13
N LEU A 11 -1.72 4.29 54.05
CA LEU A 11 -3.16 4.19 53.81
C LEU A 11 -3.63 5.14 52.69
N ASP A 12 -3.21 6.40 52.69
CA ASP A 12 -3.58 7.38 51.64
C ASP A 12 -3.09 6.94 50.25
N VAL A 13 -1.86 6.40 50.18
CA VAL A 13 -1.29 5.89 48.92
C VAL A 13 -2.08 4.68 48.43
N GLN A 14 -2.46 3.76 49.32
CA GLN A 14 -3.30 2.61 48.95
C GLN A 14 -4.70 3.04 48.54
N MET A 15 -5.32 4.02 49.22
CA MET A 15 -6.61 4.58 48.85
C MET A 15 -6.58 5.20 47.45
N LYS A 16 -5.56 6.04 47.15
CA LYS A 16 -5.38 6.62 45.80
C LYS A 16 -5.18 5.55 44.73
N ARG A 17 -4.41 4.50 45.02
CA ARG A 17 -4.21 3.36 44.10
C ARG A 17 -5.53 2.62 43.84
N ILE A 18 -6.31 2.36 44.87
CA ILE A 18 -7.61 1.69 44.75
C ILE A 18 -8.59 2.56 43.95
N GLN A 19 -8.68 3.86 44.24
CA GLN A 19 -9.51 4.80 43.48
C GLN A 19 -9.12 4.85 42.00
N ALA A 20 -7.81 4.93 41.70
CA ALA A 20 -7.33 4.88 40.33
C ALA A 20 -7.70 3.55 39.64
N LYS A 21 -7.56 2.41 40.34
CA LYS A 21 -7.95 1.10 39.83
C LYS A 21 -9.44 1.01 39.55
N ILE A 22 -10.28 1.55 40.43
CA ILE A 22 -11.73 1.65 40.21
C ILE A 22 -12.00 2.47 38.94
N GLY A 23 -11.42 3.66 38.81
CA GLY A 23 -11.60 4.50 37.62
C GLY A 23 -11.20 3.79 36.32
N LEU A 24 -10.08 3.06 36.33
CA LEU A 24 -9.64 2.27 35.18
C LEU A 24 -10.62 1.12 34.84
N LEU A 25 -11.11 0.41 35.86
CA LEU A 25 -12.08 -0.67 35.68
C LEU A 25 -13.43 -0.15 35.17
N THR A 26 -13.93 0.95 35.72
CA THR A 26 -15.16 1.60 35.26
C THR A 26 -15.05 2.06 33.82
N HIS A 27 -13.94 2.71 33.44
CA HIS A 27 -13.71 3.11 32.06
C HIS A 27 -13.60 1.91 31.10
N ARG A 28 -12.95 0.82 31.55
CA ARG A 28 -12.88 -0.43 30.77
C ARG A 28 -14.27 -1.03 30.59
N GLN A 29 -15.09 -1.09 31.64
CA GLN A 29 -16.46 -1.60 31.58
C GLN A 29 -17.32 -0.77 30.63
N TYR A 30 -17.23 0.56 30.70
CA TYR A 30 -17.91 1.47 29.78
C TYR A 30 -17.52 1.19 28.31
N ARG A 31 -16.22 1.06 28.02
CA ARG A 31 -15.74 0.73 26.66
C ARG A 31 -16.23 -0.64 26.17
N LEU A 32 -16.28 -1.64 27.05
CA LEU A 32 -16.78 -2.98 26.70
C LEU A 32 -18.28 -2.97 26.42
N ASN A 33 -19.06 -2.23 27.21
CA ASN A 33 -20.50 -2.07 26.98
C ASN A 33 -20.77 -1.36 25.64
N GLN A 34 -20.04 -0.29 25.33
CA GLN A 34 -20.11 0.38 24.02
C GLN A 34 -19.80 -0.59 22.86
N LYS A 35 -18.77 -1.44 23.04
CA LYS A 35 -18.39 -2.45 22.05
C LYS A 35 -19.47 -3.53 21.88
N LEU A 36 -20.08 -3.99 22.97
CA LEU A 36 -21.18 -4.96 22.96
C LEU A 36 -22.42 -4.41 22.24
N THR A 37 -22.82 -3.18 22.55
CA THR A 37 -23.94 -2.50 21.87
C THR A 37 -23.65 -2.32 20.39
N SER A 38 -22.41 -1.95 20.04
CA SER A 38 -21.98 -1.89 18.64
C SER A 38 -22.10 -3.26 17.97
N TYR A 39 -21.64 -4.36 18.57
CA TYR A 39 -21.75 -5.69 17.95
C TYR A 39 -23.19 -6.18 17.76
N LYS A 40 -24.13 -5.80 18.64
CA LYS A 40 -25.55 -6.15 18.48
C LYS A 40 -26.25 -5.41 17.34
N THR A 41 -25.76 -4.23 16.98
CA THR A 41 -26.40 -3.32 16.01
C THR A 41 -25.65 -3.21 14.69
N TYR A 42 -24.36 -3.55 14.66
CA TYR A 42 -23.46 -3.30 13.54
C TYR A 42 -23.28 -4.53 12.66
N ILE A 43 -23.57 -4.37 11.37
CA ILE A 43 -23.16 -5.31 10.33
C ILE A 43 -21.68 -5.04 9.99
N PRO A 44 -20.78 -6.04 10.06
CA PRO A 44 -19.39 -5.86 9.67
C PRO A 44 -19.27 -5.35 8.23
N SER A 45 -18.90 -4.09 8.07
CA SER A 45 -18.51 -3.54 6.76
C SER A 45 -17.00 -3.34 6.69
N ALA A 46 -16.41 -3.73 5.56
CA ALA A 46 -15.01 -3.52 5.26
C ALA A 46 -14.89 -2.44 4.19
N VAL A 47 -14.05 -1.43 4.44
CA VAL A 47 -13.72 -0.37 3.47
C VAL A 47 -12.24 -0.44 3.17
N PHE A 48 -11.88 -0.88 1.96
CA PHE A 48 -10.49 -1.02 1.54
C PHE A 48 -9.93 0.29 0.99
N GLY A 49 -8.79 0.72 1.54
CA GLY A 49 -7.97 1.83 1.01
C GLY A 49 -8.52 3.24 1.20
N SER A 50 -9.77 3.42 1.67
CA SER A 50 -10.42 4.75 1.74
C SER A 50 -11.25 4.99 3.01
N LYS A 51 -10.99 4.28 4.11
CA LYS A 51 -11.77 4.37 5.37
C LYS A 51 -11.92 5.80 5.90
N LYS A 52 -10.85 6.61 5.84
CA LYS A 52 -10.89 8.02 6.27
C LYS A 52 -11.84 8.85 5.40
N LEU A 53 -11.73 8.73 4.07
CA LEU A 53 -12.59 9.42 3.12
C LEU A 53 -14.04 8.92 3.22
N PHE A 54 -14.24 7.62 3.47
CA PHE A 54 -15.58 7.08 3.72
C PHE A 54 -16.23 7.71 4.94
N ARG A 55 -15.53 7.80 6.07
CA ARG A 55 -16.06 8.47 7.28
C ARG A 55 -16.35 9.94 7.06
N SER A 56 -15.58 10.61 6.20
CA SER A 56 -15.74 12.05 5.94
C SER A 56 -17.12 12.42 5.38
N GLN A 57 -17.87 11.47 4.80
CA GLN A 57 -19.24 11.70 4.34
C GLN A 57 -20.18 12.18 5.45
N PHE A 58 -19.90 11.81 6.71
CA PHE A 58 -20.72 12.16 7.87
C PHE A 58 -20.13 13.30 8.72
N THR A 59 -18.84 13.59 8.56
CA THR A 59 -18.12 14.54 9.45
C THR A 59 -17.75 15.85 8.76
N THR A 60 -17.51 15.85 7.45
CA THR A 60 -17.11 17.05 6.72
C THR A 60 -18.34 17.83 6.30
N ARG A 61 -18.48 19.08 6.78
CA ARG A 61 -19.66 19.93 6.52
C ARG A 61 -20.03 20.04 5.04
N GLU A 62 -19.04 20.17 4.15
CA GLU A 62 -19.28 20.22 2.71
C GLU A 62 -19.89 18.93 2.15
N PHE A 63 -19.42 17.77 2.61
CA PHE A 63 -19.91 16.46 2.18
C PHE A 63 -21.27 16.11 2.78
N VAL A 64 -21.54 16.58 4.00
CA VAL A 64 -22.86 16.45 4.63
C VAL A 64 -23.90 17.31 3.90
N ARG A 65 -23.53 18.54 3.50
CA ARG A 65 -24.41 19.46 2.76
C ARG A 65 -24.58 19.06 1.29
N ASN A 66 -23.54 18.50 0.67
CA ASN A 66 -23.55 18.04 -0.71
C ASN A 66 -22.94 16.64 -0.79
N HIS A 67 -23.79 15.64 -0.68
CA HIS A 67 -23.39 14.25 -0.70
C HIS A 67 -22.88 13.79 -2.07
N ASP A 68 -23.34 14.39 -3.17
CA ASP A 68 -22.88 14.05 -4.50
C ASP A 68 -21.43 14.47 -4.73
N LYS A 69 -21.01 15.61 -4.14
CA LYS A 69 -19.59 15.99 -4.10
C LYS A 69 -18.75 14.89 -3.46
N TRP A 70 -19.20 14.34 -2.33
CA TRP A 70 -18.50 13.22 -1.69
C TRP A 70 -18.45 11.98 -2.59
N LYS A 71 -19.56 11.61 -3.26
CA LYS A 71 -19.59 10.46 -4.19
C LYS A 71 -18.55 10.61 -5.31
N THR A 72 -18.44 11.79 -5.91
CA THR A 72 -17.44 12.07 -6.96
C THR A 72 -16.02 11.93 -6.42
N PHE A 73 -15.72 12.55 -5.27
CA PHE A 73 -14.40 12.45 -4.64
C PHE A 73 -14.06 11.01 -4.24
N PHE A 74 -15.01 10.30 -3.66
CA PHE A 74 -14.85 8.92 -3.23
C PHE A 74 -14.62 7.98 -4.41
N SER A 75 -15.39 8.14 -5.50
CA SER A 75 -15.21 7.40 -6.74
C SER A 75 -13.84 7.64 -7.36
N ARG A 76 -13.41 8.92 -7.50
CA ARG A 76 -12.08 9.26 -8.02
C ARG A 76 -10.97 8.64 -7.19
N ALA A 77 -11.03 8.77 -5.86
CA ALA A 77 -10.02 8.21 -4.98
C ALA A 77 -9.93 6.67 -5.05
N ARG A 78 -11.06 5.99 -5.26
CA ARG A 78 -11.14 4.53 -5.39
C ARG A 78 -10.67 4.01 -6.74
N ASN A 79 -10.92 4.79 -7.80
CA ASN A 79 -10.64 4.41 -9.18
C ASN A 79 -9.36 5.08 -9.74
N LYS A 80 -8.55 5.70 -8.87
CA LYS A 80 -7.32 6.41 -9.27
C LYS A 80 -6.23 5.49 -9.83
N GLN A 81 -6.33 4.19 -9.62
CA GLN A 81 -5.31 3.23 -10.02
C GLN A 81 -5.94 2.01 -10.66
N LEU A 82 -5.38 1.63 -11.81
CA LEU A 82 -5.62 0.37 -12.47
C LEU A 82 -4.34 -0.47 -12.39
N ILE A 83 -4.45 -1.72 -11.97
CA ILE A 83 -3.37 -2.72 -12.06
C ILE A 83 -3.93 -3.90 -12.84
N LEU A 84 -3.28 -4.22 -13.95
CA LEU A 84 -3.61 -5.39 -14.75
C LEU A 84 -2.48 -6.40 -14.67
N SER A 85 -2.82 -7.56 -14.11
CA SER A 85 -1.91 -8.68 -14.01
C SER A 85 -1.46 -9.15 -15.40
N GLY A 86 -0.18 -9.50 -15.49
CA GLY A 86 0.39 -10.10 -16.68
C GLY A 86 0.00 -11.56 -16.83
N ARG A 87 0.17 -12.07 -18.03
CA ARG A 87 -0.10 -13.45 -18.39
C ARG A 87 1.01 -14.00 -19.28
N LYS A 88 1.64 -15.09 -18.84
CA LYS A 88 2.79 -15.69 -19.54
C LYS A 88 2.45 -16.25 -20.92
N ASP A 89 1.20 -16.62 -21.15
CA ASP A 89 0.67 -17.13 -22.42
C ASP A 89 0.33 -16.01 -23.42
N ALA A 90 0.24 -14.76 -22.96
CA ALA A 90 -0.08 -13.63 -23.81
C ALA A 90 1.13 -13.21 -24.67
N LYS A 91 0.85 -12.77 -25.92
CA LYS A 91 1.87 -12.37 -26.89
C LYS A 91 2.80 -11.28 -26.36
N HIS A 92 2.23 -10.26 -25.71
CA HIS A 92 2.96 -9.13 -25.13
C HIS A 92 3.15 -9.27 -23.61
N GLY A 93 2.99 -10.48 -23.06
CA GLY A 93 2.97 -10.71 -21.61
C GLY A 93 1.73 -10.16 -20.91
N ASN A 94 0.82 -9.52 -21.65
CA ASN A 94 -0.48 -9.01 -21.23
C ASN A 94 -1.47 -9.06 -22.43
N PHE A 95 -2.77 -9.16 -22.16
CA PHE A 95 -3.81 -9.11 -23.21
C PHE A 95 -4.41 -7.73 -23.42
N VAL A 96 -4.34 -6.86 -22.41
CA VAL A 96 -4.91 -5.51 -22.45
C VAL A 96 -3.88 -4.50 -22.88
N PHE A 97 -2.66 -4.58 -22.32
CA PHE A 97 -1.57 -3.67 -22.63
C PHE A 97 -0.58 -4.25 -23.63
N GLN A 98 -0.12 -3.43 -24.56
CA GLN A 98 0.91 -3.78 -25.54
C GLN A 98 1.88 -2.62 -25.66
N TYR A 99 3.13 -2.84 -25.27
CA TYR A 99 4.19 -1.86 -25.44
C TYR A 99 4.99 -2.17 -26.69
N VAL A 100 5.23 -1.15 -27.52
CA VAL A 100 5.99 -1.23 -28.76
C VAL A 100 7.31 -0.48 -28.54
N PRO A 101 8.45 -1.19 -28.36
CA PRO A 101 9.74 -0.56 -28.08
C PRO A 101 10.17 0.48 -29.11
N GLU A 102 9.88 0.24 -30.40
CA GLU A 102 10.33 1.07 -31.52
C GLU A 102 9.70 2.47 -31.47
N THR A 103 8.41 2.55 -31.15
CA THR A 103 7.66 3.81 -31.08
C THR A 103 7.54 4.34 -29.65
N LYS A 104 7.99 3.56 -28.66
CA LYS A 104 7.77 3.79 -27.22
C LYS A 104 6.29 4.04 -26.89
N GLY A 105 5.41 3.45 -27.70
CA GLY A 105 3.96 3.57 -27.57
C GLY A 105 3.41 2.46 -26.69
N LEU A 106 2.63 2.83 -25.67
CA LEU A 106 1.85 1.87 -24.88
C LEU A 106 0.41 1.88 -25.36
N TRP A 107 -0.02 0.76 -25.94
CA TRP A 107 -1.40 0.55 -26.36
C TRP A 107 -2.19 -0.13 -25.25
N MET A 108 -3.45 0.26 -25.11
CA MET A 108 -4.41 -0.32 -24.16
C MET A 108 -5.74 -0.59 -24.86
N THR A 109 -6.23 -1.82 -24.78
CA THR A 109 -7.57 -2.17 -25.25
C THR A 109 -8.55 -2.14 -24.08
N THR A 110 -9.50 -1.22 -24.13
CA THR A 110 -10.55 -1.09 -23.12
C THR A 110 -11.52 -2.29 -23.15
N SER A 111 -12.32 -2.46 -22.09
CA SER A 111 -13.36 -3.49 -22.04
C SER A 111 -14.42 -3.36 -23.12
N SER A 112 -14.62 -2.16 -23.69
CA SER A 112 -15.52 -1.92 -24.82
C SER A 112 -14.88 -2.22 -26.18
N GLY A 113 -13.65 -2.74 -26.22
CA GLY A 113 -12.90 -3.03 -27.45
C GLY A 113 -12.23 -1.81 -28.09
N LYS A 114 -12.38 -0.61 -27.52
CA LYS A 114 -11.70 0.60 -28.04
C LYS A 114 -10.23 0.57 -27.65
N THR A 115 -9.35 0.79 -28.61
CA THR A 115 -7.90 0.89 -28.39
C THR A 115 -7.49 2.34 -28.13
N LEU A 116 -6.64 2.55 -27.12
CA LEU A 116 -6.04 3.82 -26.75
C LEU A 116 -4.51 3.68 -26.84
N MET A 117 -3.82 4.77 -27.17
CA MET A 117 -2.36 4.81 -27.22
C MET A 117 -1.84 5.92 -26.30
N PHE A 118 -0.92 5.57 -25.41
CA PHE A 118 -0.11 6.52 -24.66
C PHE A 118 1.21 6.73 -25.43
N PRO A 119 1.45 7.94 -25.99
CA PRO A 119 2.67 8.22 -26.72
C PRO A 119 3.86 8.42 -25.78
N ALA A 120 5.06 8.10 -26.26
CA ALA A 120 6.34 8.41 -25.60
C ALA A 120 6.45 7.92 -24.14
N VAL A 121 5.96 6.70 -23.85
CA VAL A 121 6.10 6.10 -22.52
C VAL A 121 7.53 5.59 -22.35
N THR A 122 8.31 6.34 -21.57
CA THR A 122 9.70 6.02 -21.22
C THR A 122 9.87 5.77 -19.74
N PHE A 123 10.74 4.85 -19.39
CA PHE A 123 11.12 4.52 -18.02
C PHE A 123 12.52 5.08 -17.73
N PRO A 124 12.65 6.10 -16.86
CA PRO A 124 13.97 6.64 -16.50
C PRO A 124 14.92 5.58 -15.94
N TYR A 125 14.37 4.54 -15.30
CA TYR A 125 15.10 3.41 -14.74
C TYR A 125 14.56 2.11 -15.32
N GLY A 126 15.47 1.25 -15.80
CA GLY A 126 15.11 -0.10 -16.27
C GLY A 126 14.47 -0.16 -17.66
N GLN A 127 14.59 0.88 -18.49
CA GLN A 127 14.11 0.87 -19.89
C GLN A 127 14.63 -0.35 -20.66
N GLU A 128 15.95 -0.58 -20.63
CA GLU A 128 16.60 -1.70 -21.31
C GLU A 128 16.07 -3.06 -20.82
N VAL A 129 15.78 -3.17 -19.51
CA VAL A 129 15.23 -4.39 -18.91
C VAL A 129 13.82 -4.64 -19.45
N ILE A 130 12.99 -3.60 -19.50
CA ILE A 130 11.61 -3.69 -20.01
C ILE A 130 11.62 -4.08 -21.50
N GLU A 131 12.42 -3.42 -22.31
CA GLU A 131 12.54 -3.71 -23.75
C GLU A 131 13.06 -5.14 -24.00
N LYS A 132 14.04 -5.60 -23.21
CA LYS A 132 14.55 -6.97 -23.27
C LYS A 132 13.48 -7.99 -22.90
N VAL A 133 12.74 -7.78 -21.81
CA VAL A 133 11.69 -8.70 -21.36
C VAL A 133 10.55 -8.78 -22.39
N ILE A 134 10.13 -7.65 -22.95
CA ILE A 134 9.08 -7.60 -23.98
C ILE A 134 9.54 -8.32 -25.26
N THR A 135 10.74 -8.02 -25.74
CA THR A 135 11.31 -8.65 -26.94
C THR A 135 11.45 -10.16 -26.74
N THR A 136 11.93 -10.60 -25.58
CA THR A 136 12.05 -12.02 -25.23
C THR A 136 10.69 -12.71 -25.22
N GLN A 137 9.68 -12.07 -24.64
CA GLN A 137 8.32 -12.60 -24.59
C GLN A 137 7.69 -12.72 -26.00
N LEU A 138 7.93 -11.73 -26.88
CA LEU A 138 7.48 -11.77 -28.26
C LEU A 138 8.09 -12.93 -29.04
N GLN A 139 9.42 -13.10 -28.93
CA GLN A 139 10.19 -14.13 -29.63
C GLN A 139 10.03 -15.53 -29.04
N CYS A 140 9.48 -15.65 -27.82
CA CYS A 140 9.27 -16.94 -27.16
C CYS A 140 8.30 -17.84 -27.94
N LYS A 141 8.80 -18.94 -28.51
CA LYS A 141 7.95 -19.91 -29.24
C LYS A 141 7.04 -20.70 -28.29
N ASN A 142 7.60 -21.24 -27.20
CA ASN A 142 6.84 -22.04 -26.21
C ASN A 142 6.50 -21.21 -24.95
N LYS A 143 5.52 -20.31 -25.09
CA LYS A 143 5.09 -19.36 -24.05
C LYS A 143 4.51 -20.04 -22.80
N LYS A 144 3.85 -21.20 -22.94
CA LYS A 144 3.30 -21.93 -21.77
C LYS A 144 4.40 -22.40 -20.82
N LYS A 145 5.55 -22.82 -21.36
CA LYS A 145 6.68 -23.33 -20.56
C LYS A 145 7.65 -22.22 -20.14
N HIS A 146 7.99 -21.31 -21.05
CA HIS A 146 9.08 -20.34 -20.84
C HIS A 146 8.64 -18.87 -20.87
N GLY A 147 7.36 -18.60 -21.13
CA GLY A 147 6.85 -17.23 -21.15
C GLY A 147 6.87 -16.61 -19.76
N LYS A 148 6.95 -15.28 -19.72
CA LYS A 148 6.92 -14.48 -18.51
C LYS A 148 5.75 -13.50 -18.55
N PRO A 149 4.98 -13.35 -17.46
CA PRO A 149 3.93 -12.36 -17.38
C PRO A 149 4.52 -10.95 -17.28
N ILE A 150 3.85 -9.98 -17.89
CA ILE A 150 4.21 -8.55 -17.79
C ILE A 150 2.96 -7.82 -17.30
N ALA A 151 3.02 -7.31 -16.06
CA ALA A 151 1.92 -6.57 -15.48
C ALA A 151 2.12 -5.07 -15.65
N TRP A 152 1.02 -4.35 -15.74
CA TRP A 152 1.02 -2.90 -15.95
C TRP A 152 0.14 -2.24 -14.92
N SER A 153 0.57 -1.08 -14.42
CA SER A 153 -0.26 -0.21 -13.61
C SER A 153 -0.32 1.18 -14.21
N LEU A 154 -1.53 1.76 -14.18
CA LEU A 154 -1.80 3.14 -14.54
C LEU A 154 -2.35 3.84 -13.31
N GLU A 155 -1.70 4.91 -12.89
CA GLU A 155 -2.12 5.75 -11.77
C GLU A 155 -2.47 7.15 -12.27
N ASP A 156 -3.66 7.62 -11.91
CA ASP A 156 -4.20 8.93 -12.23
C ASP A 156 -3.85 9.94 -11.12
N TYR A 157 -3.11 11.00 -11.48
CA TYR A 157 -2.77 12.12 -10.61
C TYR A 157 -3.48 13.42 -11.05
N GLY A 158 -4.48 13.32 -11.93
CA GLY A 158 -5.29 14.42 -12.45
C GLY A 158 -4.60 15.18 -13.59
N ALA A 159 -3.41 15.74 -13.34
CA ALA A 159 -2.66 16.48 -14.35
C ALA A 159 -1.83 15.56 -15.28
N TYR A 160 -1.45 14.38 -14.78
CA TYR A 160 -0.64 13.41 -15.49
C TYR A 160 -0.98 11.99 -15.02
N TYR A 161 -0.51 11.01 -15.80
CA TYR A 161 -0.58 9.60 -15.44
C TYR A 161 0.82 9.06 -15.15
N ILE A 162 0.93 8.19 -14.14
CA ILE A 162 2.12 7.38 -13.92
C ILE A 162 1.85 5.98 -14.47
N VAL A 163 2.70 5.55 -15.41
CA VAL A 163 2.72 4.18 -15.91
C VAL A 163 3.81 3.41 -15.18
N LYS A 164 3.45 2.26 -14.61
CA LYS A 164 4.40 1.32 -14.00
C LYS A 164 4.36 0.01 -14.76
N CYS A 165 5.52 -0.53 -15.08
CA CYS A 165 5.68 -1.85 -15.65
C CYS A 165 6.27 -2.77 -14.58
N LEU A 166 5.63 -3.93 -14.35
CA LEU A 166 6.10 -4.93 -13.42
C LEU A 166 6.53 -6.16 -14.22
N VAL A 167 7.81 -6.49 -14.10
CA VAL A 167 8.47 -7.57 -14.83
C VAL A 167 9.22 -8.49 -13.88
N ASP A 168 9.31 -9.76 -14.24
CA ASP A 168 10.23 -10.70 -13.59
C ASP A 168 11.66 -10.37 -14.01
N VAL A 169 12.47 -9.94 -13.05
CA VAL A 169 13.91 -9.74 -13.24
C VAL A 169 14.65 -10.94 -12.64
N PRO A 170 15.66 -11.52 -13.32
CA PRO A 170 16.48 -12.58 -12.73
C PRO A 170 17.13 -12.11 -11.43
N GLU A 171 17.29 -13.02 -10.47
CA GLU A 171 18.05 -12.76 -9.25
C GLU A 171 19.49 -12.35 -9.62
N ASN A 172 19.99 -11.30 -8.97
CA ASN A 172 21.38 -10.91 -9.12
C ASN A 172 22.26 -11.88 -8.30
N PRO A 173 23.13 -12.68 -8.93
CA PRO A 173 23.98 -13.66 -8.24
C PRO A 173 24.97 -13.01 -7.25
N GLN A 174 25.20 -11.70 -7.37
CA GLN A 174 26.02 -10.94 -6.43
C GLN A 174 25.25 -10.46 -5.18
N THR A 175 23.94 -10.74 -5.10
CA THR A 175 23.14 -10.43 -3.92
C THR A 175 23.54 -11.36 -2.78
N ASN A 176 24.25 -10.83 -1.80
CA ASN A 176 24.54 -11.56 -0.58
C ASN A 176 23.36 -11.41 0.40
N TYR A 177 22.71 -12.53 0.74
CA TYR A 177 21.65 -12.57 1.75
C TYR A 177 22.17 -12.93 3.16
N SER A 178 23.46 -13.28 3.27
CA SER A 178 24.07 -13.59 4.56
C SER A 178 24.18 -12.35 5.43
N LYS A 179 23.83 -12.52 6.71
CA LYS A 179 23.99 -11.52 7.77
C LYS A 179 25.10 -11.93 8.76
N SER A 180 25.85 -12.98 8.46
CA SER A 180 26.83 -13.60 9.37
C SER A 180 27.96 -12.66 9.76
N ASP A 181 28.39 -11.80 8.85
CA ASP A 181 29.54 -10.92 9.05
C ASP A 181 29.14 -9.55 9.61
N GLY A 182 27.85 -9.39 9.94
CA GLY A 182 27.24 -8.12 10.27
C GLY A 182 26.33 -7.59 9.15
N VAL A 183 25.66 -6.48 9.44
CA VAL A 183 24.71 -5.83 8.54
C VAL A 183 24.92 -4.32 8.58
N ILE A 184 24.85 -3.66 7.42
CA ILE A 184 24.75 -2.21 7.31
C ILE A 184 23.32 -1.87 6.91
N GLY A 185 22.63 -1.09 7.73
CA GLY A 185 21.36 -0.47 7.40
C GLY A 185 21.61 0.96 6.91
N VAL A 186 21.12 1.29 5.73
CA VAL A 186 21.17 2.65 5.17
C VAL A 186 19.74 3.17 5.02
N ASP A 187 19.47 4.34 5.58
CA ASP A 187 18.24 5.09 5.39
C ASP A 187 18.52 6.26 4.44
N CYS A 188 17.92 6.20 3.26
CA CYS A 188 18.09 7.19 2.20
C CYS A 188 16.85 8.08 2.14
N ASN A 189 16.98 9.31 2.61
CA ASN A 189 16.01 10.38 2.40
C ASN A 189 16.56 11.40 1.40
N LEU A 190 15.68 12.24 0.85
CA LEU A 190 16.10 13.32 -0.05
C LEU A 190 17.12 14.21 0.67
N GLU A 191 18.34 14.28 0.12
CA GLU A 191 19.50 15.02 0.68
C GLU A 191 20.01 14.54 2.05
N HIS A 192 19.54 13.41 2.57
CA HIS A 192 19.97 12.91 3.86
C HIS A 192 20.18 11.39 3.84
N PHE A 193 21.42 10.97 4.05
CA PHE A 193 21.78 9.57 4.24
C PHE A 193 22.11 9.33 5.70
N ALA A 194 21.34 8.48 6.36
CA ALA A 194 21.71 7.92 7.65
C ALA A 194 22.15 6.48 7.45
N TRP A 195 23.09 6.01 8.26
CA TRP A 195 23.49 4.61 8.25
C TRP A 195 23.81 4.13 9.66
N ALA A 196 23.62 2.84 9.86
CA ALA A 196 23.98 2.12 11.06
C ALA A 196 24.59 0.78 10.65
N ASN A 197 25.50 0.25 11.45
CA ASN A 197 26.07 -1.06 11.25
C ASN A 197 26.04 -1.87 12.54
N VAL A 198 25.93 -3.18 12.38
CA VAL A 198 26.10 -4.19 13.41
C VAL A 198 27.14 -5.15 12.88
N THR A 199 28.15 -5.51 13.68
CA THR A 199 29.13 -6.53 13.28
C THR A 199 28.60 -7.92 13.64
N LYS A 200 29.34 -8.97 13.30
CA LYS A 200 29.01 -10.34 13.73
C LYS A 200 28.84 -10.49 15.26
N ASP A 201 29.44 -9.60 16.05
CA ASP A 201 29.53 -9.70 17.52
C ASP A 201 28.38 -8.99 18.26
N GLY A 202 27.50 -8.28 17.54
CA GLY A 202 26.36 -7.54 18.11
C GLY A 202 26.68 -6.08 18.40
#